data_AF-R9JLF8-F1
#
_entry.id   AF-R9JLF8-F1
#
_cell.length_a   1.000
_cell.length_b   1.000
_cell.length_c   1.000
_cell.angle_alpha   90.00
_cell.angle_beta   90.00
_cell.angle_gamma   90.00
#
_symmetry.space_group_name_H-M   'P 1'
#
loop_
_entity.id
_entity.type
_entity.pdbx_description
1 polymer ?
#
loop_
_entity_poly.entity_id
_entity_poly.type
_entity_poly.pdbx_seq_one_letter_code
_entity_poly.pdbx_strand_id
1 'polypeptide(L)'
;MKEIKIILNKLYKILKIASCVFVAFICIIYISYILFQYIVGITSEQELIKQLPLLFILITMSVLFLCDLTIPSKGENKEAEKYYTEAKQAVIKNNQLQNEQAKEVKCNEQTADIIELMLLNMKEIKEYYVMSKNMAKKSFTLSVIMCVFGFGIILLSIIAMFLSDITLMETLIPVIGGSVVEVIAGTSLIVYKKSLEQLNQYYESLHNNERYLSLVNLVDKLTDDKKNEAYISIINSQLEKLK
;
A
#
# COMPACT_ATOMS: atom_id res chain seq x y z
N MET A 1 -24.06 -0.38 -15.52
CA MET A 1 -22.87 -1.25 -15.58
C MET A 1 -21.75 -0.86 -14.60
N LYS A 2 -21.42 0.44 -14.44
CA LYS A 2 -20.39 0.93 -13.49
C LYS A 2 -20.75 0.67 -12.01
N GLU A 3 -22.00 0.90 -11.63
CA GLU A 3 -22.46 0.67 -10.25
C GLU A 3 -22.46 -0.80 -9.84
N ILE A 4 -22.87 -1.69 -10.73
CA ILE A 4 -22.84 -3.15 -10.51
C ILE A 4 -21.41 -3.63 -10.23
N LYS A 5 -20.40 -3.13 -10.97
CA LYS A 5 -18.98 -3.45 -10.70
C LYS A 5 -18.49 -2.95 -9.34
N ILE A 6 -19.00 -1.80 -8.87
CA ILE A 6 -18.64 -1.24 -7.55
C ILE A 6 -19.22 -2.11 -6.43
N ILE A 7 -20.49 -2.51 -6.58
CA ILE A 7 -21.17 -3.38 -5.63
C ILE A 7 -20.52 -4.77 -5.59
N LEU A 8 -20.21 -5.36 -6.75
CA LEU A 8 -19.49 -6.65 -6.83
C LEU A 8 -18.13 -6.60 -6.13
N ASN A 9 -17.37 -5.52 -6.32
CA ASN A 9 -16.05 -5.39 -5.70
C ASN A 9 -16.13 -5.18 -4.18
N LYS A 10 -17.14 -4.44 -3.69
CA LYS A 10 -17.42 -4.34 -2.25
C LYS A 10 -17.82 -5.71 -1.69
N LEU A 11 -18.72 -6.43 -2.37
CA LEU A 11 -19.19 -7.75 -1.97
C LEU A 11 -18.04 -8.76 -1.92
N TYR A 12 -17.17 -8.77 -2.94
CA TYR A 12 -15.97 -9.61 -2.96
C TYR A 12 -15.04 -9.32 -1.78
N LYS A 13 -14.84 -8.04 -1.44
CA LYS A 13 -14.00 -7.65 -0.30
C LYS A 13 -14.60 -8.11 1.03
N ILE A 14 -15.93 -7.97 1.19
CA ILE A 14 -16.66 -8.45 2.38
C ILE A 14 -16.59 -9.97 2.47
N LEU A 15 -16.81 -10.68 1.36
CA LEU A 15 -16.76 -12.14 1.28
C LEU A 15 -15.35 -12.66 1.61
N LYS A 16 -14.31 -11.96 1.17
CA LYS A 16 -12.91 -12.30 1.47
C LYS A 16 -12.58 -12.12 2.96
N ILE A 17 -13.08 -11.05 3.59
CA ILE A 17 -12.95 -10.84 5.05
C ILE A 17 -13.72 -11.92 5.81
N ALA A 18 -14.96 -12.22 5.39
CA ALA A 18 -15.78 -13.27 6.00
C ALA A 18 -15.13 -14.65 5.89
N SER A 19 -14.53 -14.97 4.75
CA SER A 19 -13.74 -16.18 4.53
C SER A 19 -12.54 -16.26 5.48
N CYS A 20 -11.86 -15.14 5.74
CA CYS A 20 -10.74 -15.10 6.67
C CYS A 20 -11.17 -15.37 8.11
N VAL A 21 -12.28 -14.74 8.55
CA VAL A 21 -12.85 -14.96 9.88
C VAL A 21 -13.30 -16.41 10.04
N PHE A 22 -13.88 -16.99 8.98
CA PHE A 22 -14.32 -18.39 8.96
C PHE A 22 -13.14 -19.37 9.10
N VAL A 23 -12.03 -19.14 8.38
CA VAL A 23 -10.82 -19.97 8.51
C VAL A 23 -10.23 -19.85 9.93
N ALA A 24 -10.13 -18.64 10.47
CA ALA A 24 -9.65 -18.44 11.85
C ALA A 24 -10.55 -19.17 12.87
N PHE A 25 -11.87 -19.14 12.67
CA PHE A 25 -12.83 -19.83 13.52
C PHE A 25 -12.67 -21.36 13.46
N ILE A 26 -12.44 -21.93 12.27
CA ILE A 26 -12.14 -23.36 12.11
C ILE A 26 -10.82 -23.73 12.82
N CYS A 27 -9.79 -22.90 12.71
CA CYS A 27 -8.53 -23.10 13.44
C CYS A 27 -8.76 -23.15 14.95
N ILE A 28 -9.55 -22.21 15.49
CA ILE A 28 -9.86 -22.15 16.94
C ILE A 28 -10.63 -23.38 17.39
N ILE A 29 -11.65 -23.81 16.64
CA ILE A 29 -12.40 -25.04 16.93
C ILE A 29 -11.47 -26.25 16.94
N TYR A 30 -10.58 -26.34 15.94
CA TYR A 30 -9.66 -27.47 15.82
C TYR A 30 -8.64 -27.51 16.97
N ILE A 31 -8.09 -26.35 17.36
CA ILE A 31 -7.20 -26.22 18.53
C ILE A 31 -7.95 -26.60 19.81
N SER A 32 -9.17 -26.10 20.00
CA SER A 32 -10.01 -26.43 21.16
C SER A 32 -10.33 -27.93 21.24
N TYR A 33 -10.54 -28.58 20.09
CA TYR A 33 -10.77 -30.01 20.01
C TYR A 33 -9.54 -30.83 20.43
N ILE A 34 -8.35 -30.44 19.96
CA ILE A 34 -7.09 -31.08 20.38
C ILE A 34 -6.88 -30.90 21.89
N LEU A 35 -7.12 -29.70 22.42
CA LEU A 35 -6.99 -29.42 23.86
C LEU A 35 -7.95 -30.27 24.69
N PHE A 36 -9.20 -30.42 24.24
CA PHE A 36 -10.20 -31.25 24.91
C PHE A 36 -9.80 -32.72 24.94
N GLN A 37 -9.32 -33.27 23.81
CA GLN A 37 -8.86 -34.65 23.73
C GLN A 37 -7.67 -34.93 24.66
N TYR A 38 -6.76 -33.94 24.81
CA TYR A 38 -5.65 -34.01 25.76
C TYR A 38 -6.14 -34.02 27.22
N ILE A 39 -7.02 -33.09 27.60
CA ILE A 39 -7.54 -32.97 28.98
C ILE A 39 -8.32 -34.22 29.42
N VAL A 40 -9.13 -34.80 28.53
CA VAL A 40 -9.95 -35.98 28.85
C VAL A 40 -9.11 -37.28 28.84
N GLY A 41 -7.83 -37.22 28.44
CA GLY A 41 -6.92 -38.36 28.45
C GLY A 41 -7.28 -39.46 27.43
N ILE A 42 -8.07 -39.13 26.41
CA ILE A 42 -8.57 -40.08 25.41
C ILE A 42 -7.46 -40.48 24.42
N THR A 43 -6.44 -39.63 24.22
CA THR A 43 -5.38 -39.83 23.22
C THR A 43 -3.99 -39.90 23.85
N SER A 44 -3.23 -40.94 23.47
CA SER A 44 -1.80 -41.08 23.78
C SER A 44 -0.97 -39.96 23.13
N GLU A 45 0.14 -39.54 23.77
CA GLU A 45 1.06 -38.52 23.26
C GLU A 45 1.49 -38.76 21.79
N GLN A 46 1.61 -40.03 21.37
CA GLN A 46 1.98 -40.37 19.99
C GLN A 46 0.90 -40.06 18.95
N GLU A 47 -0.37 -40.12 19.31
CA GLU A 47 -1.47 -39.76 18.39
C GLU A 47 -1.61 -38.24 18.24
N LEU A 48 -1.20 -37.47 19.27
CA LEU A 48 -1.17 -36.01 19.22
C LEU A 48 -0.10 -35.49 18.24
N ILE A 49 1.08 -36.12 18.24
CA ILE A 49 2.20 -35.77 17.34
C ILE A 49 1.81 -35.95 15.86
N LYS A 50 0.97 -36.94 15.55
CA LYS A 50 0.50 -37.18 14.17
C LYS A 50 -0.45 -36.09 13.64
N GLN A 51 -1.13 -35.34 14.52
CA GLN A 51 -2.06 -34.27 14.12
C GLN A 51 -1.38 -32.90 13.94
N LEU A 52 -0.18 -32.71 14.50
CA LEU A 52 0.64 -31.50 14.39
C LEU A 52 0.94 -31.04 12.94
N PRO A 53 1.28 -31.91 11.98
CA PRO A 53 1.51 -31.48 10.59
C PRO A 53 0.25 -30.94 9.91
N LEU A 54 -0.95 -31.44 10.25
CA LEU A 54 -2.20 -30.93 9.69
C LEU A 54 -2.50 -29.51 10.18
N LEU A 55 -2.22 -29.23 11.46
CA LEU A 55 -2.32 -27.90 12.04
C LEU A 55 -1.36 -26.93 11.34
N PHE A 56 -0.12 -27.35 11.09
CA PHE A 56 0.87 -26.55 10.38
C PHE A 56 0.43 -26.22 8.93
N ILE A 57 -0.17 -27.18 8.22
CA ILE A 57 -0.74 -26.95 6.88
C ILE A 57 -1.92 -25.97 6.95
N LEU A 58 -2.80 -26.07 7.94
CA LEU A 58 -3.91 -25.12 8.10
C LEU A 58 -3.41 -23.69 8.37
N ILE A 59 -2.40 -23.55 9.24
CA ILE A 59 -1.80 -22.27 9.58
C ILE A 59 -1.12 -21.67 8.35
N THR A 60 -0.32 -22.43 7.62
CA THR A 60 0.36 -21.94 6.40
C THR A 60 -0.63 -21.52 5.32
N MET A 61 -1.72 -22.26 5.12
CA MET A 61 -2.79 -21.88 4.19
C MET A 61 -3.53 -20.60 4.63
N SER A 62 -3.74 -20.43 5.94
CA SER A 62 -4.33 -19.19 6.47
C SER A 62 -3.42 -17.97 6.28
N VAL A 63 -2.11 -18.15 6.43
CA VAL A 63 -1.10 -17.09 6.22
C VAL A 63 -1.01 -16.71 4.75
N LEU A 64 -1.02 -17.68 3.83
CA LEU A 64 -1.05 -17.43 2.38
C LEU A 64 -2.32 -16.65 1.99
N PHE A 65 -3.48 -17.00 2.55
CA PHE A 65 -4.73 -16.30 2.31
C PHE A 65 -4.74 -14.86 2.86
N LEU A 66 -4.09 -14.63 4.00
CA LEU A 66 -3.87 -13.29 4.57
C LEU A 66 -2.92 -12.46 3.70
N CYS A 67 -1.87 -13.06 3.15
CA CYS A 67 -0.96 -12.40 2.21
C CYS A 67 -1.68 -11.94 0.92
N ASP A 68 -2.66 -12.72 0.44
CA ASP A 68 -3.50 -12.31 -0.69
C ASP A 68 -4.41 -11.11 -0.38
N LEU A 69 -4.72 -10.85 0.90
CA LEU A 69 -5.50 -9.69 1.33
C LEU A 69 -4.68 -8.38 1.27
N THR A 70 -3.35 -8.48 1.34
CA THR A 70 -2.42 -7.37 1.18
C THR A 70 -2.26 -6.89 -0.27
N ILE A 71 -2.64 -7.70 -1.26
CA ILE A 71 -2.60 -7.34 -2.68
C ILE A 71 -3.47 -6.09 -2.91
N PRO A 72 -2.91 -5.01 -3.49
CA PRO A 72 -3.62 -3.75 -3.66
C PRO A 72 -4.91 -3.94 -4.46
N SER A 73 -5.99 -3.34 -3.94
CA SER A 73 -7.31 -3.40 -4.58
C SER A 73 -7.29 -2.55 -5.84
N LYS A 74 -7.95 -3.02 -6.92
CA LYS A 74 -8.20 -2.29 -8.18
C LYS A 74 -8.82 -0.88 -8.00
N GLY A 75 -9.28 -0.53 -6.80
CA GLY A 75 -9.73 0.81 -6.43
C GLY A 75 -8.62 1.84 -6.19
N GLU A 76 -7.39 1.43 -5.92
CA GLU A 76 -6.25 2.33 -5.64
C GLU A 76 -5.78 3.05 -6.92
N ASN A 77 -5.84 2.38 -8.09
CA ASN A 77 -5.59 3.01 -9.39
C ASN A 77 -6.59 4.10 -9.77
N LYS A 78 -7.79 4.13 -9.14
CA LYS A 78 -8.81 5.13 -9.49
C LYS A 78 -8.45 6.54 -9.02
N GLU A 79 -7.66 6.70 -7.95
CA GLU A 79 -7.23 8.04 -7.51
C GLU A 79 -6.27 8.66 -8.53
N ALA A 80 -5.25 7.91 -8.94
CA ALA A 80 -4.29 8.37 -9.96
C ALA A 80 -4.96 8.58 -11.33
N GLU A 81 -5.87 7.68 -11.72
CA GLU A 81 -6.59 7.78 -12.99
C GLU A 81 -7.57 8.97 -13.02
N LYS A 82 -8.26 9.25 -11.90
CA LYS A 82 -9.11 10.44 -11.76
C LYS A 82 -8.27 11.72 -11.89
N TYR A 83 -7.16 11.80 -11.17
CA TYR A 83 -6.24 12.94 -11.21
C TYR A 83 -5.73 13.19 -12.64
N TYR A 84 -5.26 12.14 -13.35
CA TYR A 84 -4.82 12.25 -14.75
C TYR A 84 -5.93 12.74 -15.67
N THR A 85 -7.15 12.21 -15.51
CA THR A 85 -8.29 12.60 -16.35
C THR A 85 -8.64 14.08 -16.17
N GLU A 86 -8.65 14.58 -14.93
CA GLU A 86 -8.89 16.00 -14.62
C GLU A 86 -7.79 16.89 -15.18
N ALA A 87 -6.51 16.51 -15.01
CA ALA A 87 -5.38 17.25 -15.55
C ALA A 87 -5.39 17.30 -17.10
N LYS A 88 -5.67 16.16 -17.76
CA LYS A 88 -5.80 16.07 -19.22
C LYS A 88 -6.94 16.95 -19.74
N GLN A 89 -8.10 16.93 -19.09
CA GLN A 89 -9.23 17.78 -19.48
C GLN A 89 -8.91 19.26 -19.34
N ALA A 90 -8.18 19.67 -18.29
CA ALA A 90 -7.76 21.05 -18.11
C ALA A 90 -6.83 21.54 -19.24
N VAL A 91 -5.88 20.69 -19.67
CA VAL A 91 -4.99 20.99 -20.80
C VAL A 91 -5.76 21.07 -22.12
N ILE A 92 -6.62 20.09 -22.41
CA ILE A 92 -7.43 20.09 -23.64
C ILE A 92 -8.31 21.35 -23.72
N LYS A 93 -8.95 21.73 -22.60
CA LYS A 93 -9.78 22.93 -22.52
C LYS A 93 -8.97 24.20 -22.79
N ASN A 94 -7.75 24.32 -22.26
CA ASN A 94 -6.87 25.46 -22.55
C ASN A 94 -6.46 25.52 -24.02
N ASN A 95 -6.09 24.39 -24.63
CA ASN A 95 -5.72 24.33 -26.05
C ASN A 95 -6.90 24.67 -26.98
N GLN A 96 -8.11 24.24 -26.64
CA GLN A 96 -9.32 24.59 -27.40
C GLN A 96 -9.64 26.09 -27.30
N LEU A 97 -9.54 26.68 -26.11
CA LEU A 97 -9.74 28.13 -25.91
C LEU A 97 -8.70 28.98 -26.66
N GLN A 98 -7.46 28.53 -26.76
CA GLN A 98 -6.42 29.20 -27.56
C GLN A 98 -6.69 29.10 -29.07
N ASN A 99 -7.14 27.93 -29.56
CA ASN A 99 -7.43 27.73 -30.98
C ASN A 99 -8.68 28.47 -31.48
N GLU A 100 -9.64 28.80 -30.60
CA GLU A 100 -10.76 29.69 -30.93
C GLU A 100 -10.34 31.17 -31.06
N GLN A 101 -9.24 31.56 -30.40
CA GLN A 101 -8.71 32.93 -30.40
C GLN A 101 -7.62 33.18 -31.47
N ALA A 102 -7.01 32.12 -32.01
CA ALA A 102 -5.97 32.22 -33.03
C ALA A 102 -6.32 31.40 -34.29
N LYS A 103 -6.93 32.05 -35.29
CA LYS A 103 -6.85 31.57 -36.68
C LYS A 103 -5.42 31.82 -37.16
N GLU A 104 -4.75 30.73 -37.54
CA GLU A 104 -3.36 30.61 -37.98
C GLU A 104 -2.32 30.57 -36.85
N VAL A 105 -1.78 29.38 -36.55
CA VAL A 105 -0.35 29.03 -36.62
C VAL A 105 -0.21 27.49 -36.47
N LYS A 106 0.53 26.90 -37.41
CA LYS A 106 0.75 25.46 -37.61
C LYS A 106 1.78 24.83 -36.64
N CYS A 107 1.82 25.24 -35.38
CA CYS A 107 2.88 24.87 -34.43
C CYS A 107 2.37 24.28 -33.10
N ASN A 108 1.23 23.57 -33.10
CA ASN A 108 0.59 23.11 -31.86
C ASN A 108 0.43 21.59 -31.70
N GLU A 109 0.70 20.78 -32.74
CA GLU A 109 0.62 19.30 -32.62
C GLU A 109 1.78 18.73 -31.77
N GLN A 110 3.00 19.23 -31.95
CA GLN A 110 4.18 18.72 -31.24
C GLN A 110 4.21 19.13 -29.75
N THR A 111 3.75 20.32 -29.40
CA THR A 111 3.64 20.80 -28.01
C THR A 111 2.53 20.07 -27.26
N ALA A 112 1.39 19.82 -27.91
CA ALA A 112 0.32 19.00 -27.35
C ALA A 112 0.79 17.56 -27.05
N ASP A 113 1.59 16.98 -27.94
CA ASP A 113 2.17 15.64 -27.78
C ASP A 113 3.15 15.57 -26.59
N ILE A 114 4.04 16.57 -26.44
CA ILE A 114 4.98 16.64 -25.30
C ILE A 114 4.25 16.83 -23.96
N ILE A 115 3.20 17.67 -23.92
CA ILE A 115 2.41 17.86 -22.70
C ILE A 115 1.65 16.57 -22.37
N GLU A 116 1.13 15.85 -23.36
CA GLU A 116 0.48 14.55 -23.15
C GLU A 116 1.44 13.50 -22.57
N LEU A 117 2.67 13.43 -23.08
CA LEU A 117 3.73 12.57 -22.52
C LEU A 117 4.06 12.95 -21.07
N MET A 118 4.12 14.25 -20.75
CA MET A 118 4.39 14.71 -19.38
C MET A 118 3.24 14.37 -18.43
N LEU A 119 1.98 14.53 -18.86
CA LEU A 119 0.82 14.12 -18.09
C LEU A 119 0.80 12.61 -17.84
N LEU A 120 1.25 11.81 -18.82
CA LEU A 120 1.37 10.36 -18.68
C LEU A 120 2.42 9.99 -17.62
N ASN A 121 3.59 10.62 -17.66
CA ASN A 121 4.63 10.44 -16.63
C ASN A 121 4.11 10.86 -15.23
N MET A 122 3.37 11.97 -15.16
CA MET A 122 2.78 12.46 -13.92
C MET A 122 1.76 11.46 -13.34
N LYS A 123 0.97 10.80 -14.20
CA LYS A 123 0.07 9.71 -13.81
C LYS A 123 0.86 8.55 -13.21
N GLU A 124 1.93 8.11 -13.86
CA GLU A 124 2.75 7.00 -13.39
C GLU A 124 3.37 7.31 -12.00
N ILE A 125 3.93 8.51 -11.81
CA ILE A 125 4.46 8.96 -10.52
C ILE A 125 3.34 8.95 -9.45
N LYS A 126 2.13 9.39 -9.81
CA LYS A 126 0.99 9.39 -8.91
C LYS A 126 0.53 7.96 -8.55
N GLU A 127 0.61 7.00 -9.45
CA GLU A 127 0.33 5.59 -9.17
C GLU A 127 1.32 5.04 -8.13
N TYR A 128 2.62 5.29 -8.31
CA TYR A 128 3.64 4.89 -7.32
C TYR A 128 3.50 5.62 -5.97
N TYR A 129 3.10 6.89 -5.97
CA TYR A 129 2.77 7.63 -4.76
C TYR A 129 1.64 6.95 -3.98
N VAL A 130 0.53 6.60 -4.66
CA VAL A 130 -0.62 5.94 -4.02
C VAL A 130 -0.23 4.55 -3.52
N MET A 131 0.55 3.80 -4.29
CA MET A 131 1.07 2.50 -3.90
C MET A 131 1.93 2.59 -2.63
N SER A 132 2.90 3.52 -2.60
CA SER A 132 3.79 3.75 -1.46
C SER A 132 3.02 4.19 -0.22
N LYS A 133 2.03 5.07 -0.37
CA LYS A 133 1.11 5.50 0.69
C LYS A 133 0.36 4.32 1.30
N ASN A 134 -0.11 3.40 0.47
CA ASN A 134 -0.86 2.23 0.94
C ASN A 134 0.05 1.18 1.58
N MET A 135 1.24 0.95 1.02
CA MET A 135 2.27 0.12 1.66
C MET A 135 2.62 0.65 3.04
N ALA A 136 2.88 1.95 3.17
CA ALA A 136 3.19 2.58 4.45
C ALA A 136 2.06 2.34 5.48
N LYS A 137 0.80 2.60 5.11
CA LYS A 137 -0.35 2.37 6.01
C LYS A 137 -0.48 0.91 6.44
N LYS A 138 -0.35 -0.03 5.50
CA LYS A 138 -0.48 -1.46 5.78
C LYS A 138 0.64 -1.95 6.68
N SER A 139 1.89 -1.60 6.36
CA SER A 139 3.07 -1.97 7.16
C SER A 139 3.03 -1.35 8.55
N PHE A 140 2.60 -0.09 8.70
CA PHE A 140 2.43 0.52 10.01
C PHE A 140 1.38 -0.21 10.84
N THR A 141 0.21 -0.48 10.27
CA THR A 141 -0.87 -1.19 10.96
C THR A 141 -0.44 -2.61 11.36
N LEU A 142 0.24 -3.32 10.47
CA LEU A 142 0.77 -4.66 10.73
C LEU A 142 1.82 -4.64 11.86
N SER A 143 2.75 -3.69 11.83
CA SER A 143 3.77 -3.51 12.86
C SER A 143 3.12 -3.29 14.24
N VAL A 144 2.14 -2.39 14.36
CA VAL A 144 1.44 -2.12 15.62
C VAL A 144 0.72 -3.37 16.14
N ILE A 145 -0.03 -4.07 15.27
CA ILE A 145 -0.73 -5.30 15.65
C ILE A 145 0.25 -6.34 16.16
N MET A 146 1.34 -6.58 15.41
CA MET A 146 2.33 -7.59 15.76
C MET A 146 3.08 -7.24 17.04
N CYS A 147 3.43 -5.97 17.28
CA CYS A 147 4.04 -5.54 18.55
C CYS A 147 3.10 -5.79 19.74
N VAL A 148 1.81 -5.49 19.62
CA VAL A 148 0.86 -5.73 20.72
C VAL A 148 0.72 -7.23 21.00
N PHE A 149 0.64 -8.06 19.95
CA PHE A 149 0.55 -9.52 20.11
C PHE A 149 1.84 -10.14 20.62
N GLY A 150 3.00 -9.80 20.05
CA GLY A 150 4.31 -10.33 20.42
C GLY A 150 4.63 -10.03 21.87
N PHE A 151 4.56 -8.75 22.25
CA PHE A 151 4.72 -8.33 23.64
C PHE A 151 3.67 -8.96 24.58
N GLY A 152 2.42 -9.03 24.15
CA GLY A 152 1.34 -9.65 24.93
C GLY A 152 1.61 -11.13 25.24
N ILE A 153 2.10 -11.91 24.27
CA ILE A 153 2.47 -13.32 24.45
C ILE A 153 3.62 -13.45 25.45
N ILE A 154 4.67 -12.64 25.30
CA ILE A 154 5.83 -12.67 26.22
C ILE A 154 5.36 -12.35 27.65
N LEU A 155 4.59 -11.29 27.82
CA LEU A 155 4.11 -10.85 29.13
C LEU A 155 3.21 -11.91 29.79
N LEU A 156 2.26 -12.48 29.03
CA LEU A 156 1.34 -13.49 29.53
C LEU A 156 2.09 -14.78 29.92
N SER A 157 3.14 -15.12 29.18
CA SER A 157 4.00 -16.28 29.49
C SER A 157 4.76 -16.09 30.79
N ILE A 158 5.33 -14.90 31.01
CA ILE A 158 6.02 -14.56 32.26
C ILE A 158 5.02 -14.58 33.43
N ILE A 159 3.82 -14.01 33.27
CA ILE A 159 2.79 -14.02 34.32
C ILE A 159 2.36 -15.46 34.64
N ALA A 160 2.16 -16.30 33.63
CA ALA A 160 1.76 -17.69 33.80
C ALA A 160 2.83 -18.51 34.56
N MET A 161 4.12 -18.21 34.34
CA MET A 161 5.22 -18.81 35.10
C MET A 161 5.09 -18.56 36.62
N PHE A 162 4.62 -17.38 37.04
CA PHE A 162 4.45 -17.05 38.46
C PHE A 162 3.14 -17.54 39.07
N LEU A 163 2.08 -17.72 38.28
CA LEU A 163 0.75 -18.07 38.78
C LEU A 163 0.45 -19.59 38.77
N SER A 164 1.09 -20.34 37.88
CA SER A 164 0.70 -21.72 37.56
C SER A 164 1.80 -22.76 37.80
N ASP A 165 2.87 -22.41 38.52
CA ASP A 165 4.04 -23.27 38.78
C ASP A 165 4.64 -23.92 37.50
N ILE A 166 4.51 -23.21 36.38
CA ILE A 166 5.01 -23.66 35.07
C ILE A 166 6.53 -23.64 35.08
N THR A 167 7.15 -24.68 34.54
CA THR A 167 8.62 -24.76 34.49
C THR A 167 9.21 -23.72 33.54
N LEU A 168 10.47 -23.33 33.78
CA LEU A 168 11.17 -22.37 32.93
C LEU A 168 11.24 -22.84 31.45
N MET A 169 11.36 -24.16 31.23
CA MET A 169 11.39 -24.74 29.89
C MET A 169 10.07 -24.56 29.14
N GLU A 170 8.94 -24.69 29.83
CA GLU A 170 7.60 -24.47 29.25
C GLU A 170 7.34 -23.00 28.93
N THR A 171 7.92 -22.08 29.70
CA THR A 171 7.83 -20.62 29.46
C THR A 171 8.72 -20.14 28.31
N LEU A 172 9.81 -20.86 28.03
CA LEU A 172 10.77 -20.46 27.00
C LEU A 172 10.18 -20.50 25.59
N ILE A 173 9.34 -21.49 25.27
CA ILE A 173 8.72 -21.67 23.96
C ILE A 173 7.89 -20.44 23.56
N PRO A 174 6.90 -19.97 24.35
CA PRO A 174 6.12 -18.80 23.97
C PRO A 174 6.92 -17.49 24.04
N VAL A 175 7.95 -17.37 24.89
CA VAL A 175 8.86 -16.20 24.88
C VAL A 175 9.64 -16.12 23.57
N ILE A 176 10.18 -17.23 23.08
CA ILE A 176 10.86 -17.27 21.77
C ILE A 176 9.85 -16.97 20.65
N GLY A 177 8.65 -17.56 20.71
CA GLY A 177 7.59 -17.29 19.76
C GLY A 177 7.22 -15.81 19.68
N GLY A 178 6.98 -15.17 20.83
CA GLY A 178 6.70 -13.74 20.91
C GLY A 178 7.88 -12.88 20.43
N SER A 179 9.11 -13.29 20.69
CA SER A 179 10.31 -12.59 20.20
C SER A 179 10.41 -12.62 18.67
N VAL A 180 10.06 -13.75 18.03
CA VAL A 180 10.00 -13.84 16.57
C VAL A 180 8.91 -12.91 16.00
N VAL A 181 7.75 -12.84 16.66
CA VAL A 181 6.68 -11.90 16.28
C VAL A 181 7.15 -10.44 16.36
N GLU A 182 7.92 -10.06 17.39
CA GLU A 182 8.52 -8.72 17.50
C GLU A 182 9.51 -8.42 16.36
N VAL A 183 10.32 -9.40 15.94
CA VAL A 183 11.23 -9.23 14.79
C VAL A 183 10.45 -8.96 13.51
N ILE A 184 9.32 -9.64 13.30
CA ILE A 184 8.41 -9.37 12.17
C ILE A 184 7.84 -7.97 12.26
N ALA A 185 7.42 -7.55 13.47
CA ALA A 185 6.89 -6.21 13.72
C ALA A 185 7.92 -5.11 13.40
N GLY A 186 9.16 -5.29 13.84
CA GLY A 186 10.28 -4.39 13.55
C GLY A 186 10.62 -4.33 12.06
N THR A 187 10.62 -5.48 11.37
CA THR A 187 10.82 -5.52 9.92
C THR A 187 9.73 -4.77 9.17
N SER A 188 8.48 -4.91 9.61
CA SER A 188 7.35 -4.17 9.04
C SER A 188 7.49 -2.65 9.26
N LEU A 189 8.03 -2.22 10.41
CA LEU A 189 8.33 -0.81 10.66
C LEU A 189 9.44 -0.27 9.74
N ILE A 190 10.44 -1.08 9.39
CA ILE A 190 11.46 -0.72 8.40
C ILE A 190 10.82 -0.51 7.02
N VAL A 191 9.93 -1.41 6.60
CA VAL A 191 9.18 -1.25 5.33
C VAL A 191 8.35 0.04 5.36
N TYR A 192 7.66 0.34 6.47
CA TYR A 192 6.94 1.59 6.66
C TYR A 192 7.84 2.82 6.44
N LYS A 193 9.01 2.85 7.09
CA LYS A 193 9.98 3.94 6.95
C LYS A 193 10.42 4.11 5.49
N LYS A 194 10.76 3.01 4.82
CA LYS A 194 11.18 3.03 3.41
C LYS A 194 10.06 3.49 2.47
N SER A 195 8.83 3.08 2.72
CA SER A 195 7.66 3.56 1.97
C SER A 195 7.40 5.05 2.19
N LEU A 196 7.68 5.61 3.37
CA LEU A 196 7.59 7.05 3.61
C LEU A 196 8.68 7.84 2.87
N GLU A 197 9.92 7.33 2.85
CA GLU A 197 11.00 7.92 2.06
C GLU A 197 10.62 7.99 0.58
N GLN A 198 10.09 6.89 0.02
CA GLN A 198 9.56 6.85 -1.35
C GLN A 198 8.39 7.83 -1.55
N LEU A 199 7.47 7.90 -0.58
CA LEU A 199 6.32 8.82 -0.65
C LEU A 199 6.77 10.28 -0.76
N ASN A 200 7.80 10.68 -0.01
CA ASN A 200 8.35 12.04 -0.08
C ASN A 200 8.99 12.31 -1.45
N GLN A 201 9.77 11.36 -1.97
CA GLN A 201 10.39 11.49 -3.29
C GLN A 201 9.34 11.63 -4.41
N TYR A 202 8.28 10.82 -4.37
CA TYR A 202 7.20 10.93 -5.36
C TYR A 202 6.39 12.22 -5.20
N TYR A 203 6.21 12.70 -3.97
CA TYR A 203 5.56 13.99 -3.72
C TYR A 203 6.36 15.15 -4.32
N GLU A 204 7.67 15.19 -4.10
CA GLU A 204 8.56 16.20 -4.68
C GLU A 204 8.59 16.14 -6.22
N SER A 205 8.69 14.92 -6.78
CA SER A 205 8.68 14.72 -8.23
C SER A 205 7.37 15.19 -8.87
N LEU A 206 6.24 14.84 -8.24
CA LEU A 206 4.91 15.26 -8.68
C LEU A 206 4.79 16.79 -8.62
N HIS A 207 5.18 17.40 -7.50
CA HIS A 207 5.12 18.84 -7.30
C HIS A 207 6.00 19.60 -8.30
N ASN A 208 7.19 19.10 -8.61
CA ASN A 208 8.08 19.70 -9.60
C ASN A 208 7.47 19.66 -11.01
N ASN A 209 6.84 18.55 -11.41
CA ASN A 209 6.15 18.43 -12.70
C ASN A 209 4.95 19.38 -12.79
N GLU A 210 4.14 19.49 -11.72
CA GLU A 210 3.02 20.44 -11.66
C GLU A 210 3.51 21.90 -11.77
N ARG A 211 4.60 22.25 -11.10
CA ARG A 211 5.22 23.57 -11.21
C ARG A 211 5.71 23.85 -12.61
N TYR A 212 6.34 22.88 -13.27
CA TYR A 212 6.81 23.03 -14.64
C TYR A 212 5.65 23.28 -15.62
N LEU A 213 4.60 22.46 -15.57
CA LEU A 213 3.41 22.64 -16.40
C LEU A 213 2.73 24.00 -16.15
N SER A 214 2.68 24.43 -14.89
CA SER A 214 2.13 25.74 -14.52
C SER A 214 2.97 26.89 -15.09
N LEU A 215 4.30 26.79 -15.04
CA LEU A 215 5.21 27.78 -15.62
C LEU A 215 5.04 27.88 -17.14
N VAL A 216 5.02 26.74 -17.84
CA VAL A 216 4.79 26.70 -19.31
C VAL A 216 3.44 27.37 -19.65
N ASN A 217 2.37 26.98 -18.95
CA ASN A 217 1.05 27.57 -19.17
C ASN A 217 0.96 29.07 -18.81
N LEU A 218 1.75 29.56 -17.85
CA LEU A 218 1.83 30.99 -17.53
C LEU A 218 2.60 31.75 -18.62
N VAL A 219 3.72 31.21 -19.09
CA VAL A 219 4.52 31.81 -20.17
C VAL A 219 3.73 31.86 -21.48
N ASP A 220 2.92 30.84 -21.76
CA ASP A 220 2.05 30.84 -22.92
C ASP A 220 0.96 31.91 -22.92
N LYS A 221 0.67 32.51 -21.76
CA LYS A 221 -0.28 33.64 -21.60
C LYS A 221 0.40 35.00 -21.63
N LEU A 222 1.74 35.06 -21.71
CA LEU A 222 2.47 36.32 -21.86
C LEU A 222 2.40 36.84 -23.29
N THR A 223 2.59 38.15 -23.45
CA THR A 223 2.76 38.79 -24.76
C THR A 223 4.06 38.34 -25.42
N ASP A 224 4.08 38.28 -26.76
CA ASP A 224 5.18 37.69 -27.55
C ASP A 224 6.55 38.32 -27.27
N ASP A 225 6.58 39.61 -26.92
CA ASP A 225 7.79 40.36 -26.55
C ASP A 225 8.48 39.82 -25.29
N LYS A 226 7.72 39.31 -24.31
CA LYS A 226 8.24 38.77 -23.04
C LYS A 226 8.29 37.25 -22.98
N LYS A 227 7.60 36.58 -23.91
CA LYS A 227 7.46 35.12 -23.96
C LYS A 227 8.80 34.42 -24.19
N ASN A 228 9.60 34.91 -25.14
CA ASN A 228 10.92 34.33 -25.45
C ASN A 228 11.90 34.49 -24.28
N GLU A 229 11.93 35.66 -23.63
CA GLU A 229 12.78 35.91 -22.46
C GLU A 229 12.41 34.97 -21.30
N ALA A 230 11.11 34.81 -21.03
CA ALA A 230 10.63 33.91 -19.99
C ALA A 230 10.96 32.44 -20.27
N TYR A 231 10.85 31.98 -21.52
CA TYR A 231 11.26 30.62 -21.89
C TYR A 231 12.76 30.38 -21.69
N ILE A 232 13.62 31.34 -22.06
CA ILE A 232 15.06 31.25 -21.83
C ILE A 232 15.37 31.16 -20.33
N SER A 233 14.67 31.95 -19.50
CA SER A 233 14.81 31.88 -18.05
C SER A 233 14.43 30.51 -17.48
N ILE A 234 13.33 29.91 -17.97
CA ILE A 234 12.93 28.55 -17.58
C ILE A 234 14.01 27.53 -17.97
N ILE A 235 14.49 27.57 -19.22
CA ILE A 235 15.53 26.64 -19.71
C ILE A 235 16.79 26.74 -18.84
N ASN A 236 17.27 27.95 -18.59
CA ASN A 236 18.46 28.18 -17.76
C ASN A 236 18.26 27.62 -16.33
N SER A 237 17.09 27.85 -15.73
CA SER A 237 16.78 27.32 -14.40
C SER A 237 16.74 25.78 -14.37
N GLN A 238 16.26 25.12 -15.42
CA GLN A 238 16.28 23.65 -15.48
C GLN A 238 17.69 23.10 -15.73
N LEU A 239 18.50 23.77 -16.56
CA LEU A 239 19.90 23.37 -16.80
C LEU A 239 20.76 23.50 -15.54
N GLU A 240 20.49 24.49 -14.68
CA GLU A 240 21.20 24.67 -13.42
C GLU A 240 20.90 23.54 -12.42
N LYS A 241 19.67 23.01 -12.41
CA LYS A 241 19.29 21.85 -11.58
C LYS A 241 19.88 20.52 -12.03
N LEU A 242 20.40 20.44 -13.26
CA LEU A 242 21.00 19.23 -13.82
C LEU A 242 22.51 19.13 -13.59
N LYS A 243 23.13 20.17 -13.01
CA LYS A 243 24.54 20.20 -12.61
C LYS A 243 24.69 19.78 -11.15
#